data_AF-A0A1H6FAE1-F1
#
_entry.id   AF-A0A1H6FAE1-F1
#
_cell.length_a   1.000
_cell.length_b   1.000
_cell.length_c   1.000
_cell.angle_alpha   90.00
_cell.angle_beta   90.00
_cell.angle_gamma   90.00
#
_symmetry.space_group_name_H-M   'P 1'
#
loop_
_entity.id
_entity.type
_entity.pdbx_description
1 polymer ?
#
loop_
_entity_poly.entity_id
_entity_poly.type
_entity_poly.pdbx_seq_one_letter_code
_entity_poly.pdbx_strand_id
1 'polypeptide(L)'
;MSLIIFLNMRMRMSRPRIQEFLLLWLNIELSTGTINQCIHEGGRAVDPIENQMVKELLDSKLLHADETTWLIAGKPFWLWVFASSTVTLYYITLRSNELVRNLLGEYKRSG
;
A
#
# COMPACT_ATOMS: atom_id res chain seq x y z
N MET A 1 3.22 -17.62 -3.92
CA MET A 1 3.43 -16.19 -3.55
C MET A 1 2.27 -15.61 -2.73
N SER A 2 1.01 -15.84 -3.11
CA SER A 2 -0.17 -15.25 -2.43
C SER A 2 -0.26 -15.52 -0.93
N LEU A 3 0.16 -16.72 -0.47
CA LEU A 3 0.23 -17.04 0.96
C LEU A 3 1.20 -16.11 1.72
N ILE A 4 2.40 -15.86 1.17
CA ILE A 4 3.39 -14.98 1.80
C ILE A 4 2.84 -13.55 1.92
N ILE A 5 2.20 -13.06 0.86
CA ILE A 5 1.56 -11.74 0.84
C ILE A 5 0.45 -11.68 1.89
N PHE A 6 -0.39 -12.71 1.98
CA PHE A 6 -1.46 -12.79 2.98
C PHE A 6 -0.92 -12.77 4.41
N LEU A 7 0.10 -13.58 4.72
CA LEU A 7 0.70 -13.61 6.05
C LEU A 7 1.34 -12.25 6.42
N ASN A 8 1.94 -11.56 5.44
CA ASN A 8 2.53 -10.25 5.69
C ASN A 8 1.50 -9.13 5.82
N MET A 9 0.60 -8.99 4.84
CA MET A 9 -0.31 -7.85 4.73
C MET A 9 -1.56 -8.03 5.59
N ARG A 10 -2.16 -9.23 5.63
CA ARG A 10 -3.40 -9.48 6.36
C ARG A 10 -3.14 -9.90 7.81
N MET A 11 -2.18 -10.80 8.02
CA MET A 11 -1.85 -11.34 9.35
C MET A 11 -0.75 -10.55 10.07
N ARG A 12 -0.16 -9.54 9.41
CA ARG A 12 0.85 -8.62 9.98
C ARG A 12 2.10 -9.34 10.53
N MET A 13 2.44 -10.50 9.97
CA MET A 13 3.61 -11.26 10.38
C MET A 13 4.90 -10.62 9.85
N SER A 14 5.93 -10.60 10.70
CA SER A 14 7.28 -10.21 10.31
C SER A 14 7.92 -11.26 9.40
N ARG A 15 8.95 -10.88 8.63
CA ARG A 15 9.64 -11.81 7.70
C ARG A 15 10.19 -13.06 8.43
N PRO A 16 10.83 -12.95 9.62
CA PRO A 16 11.25 -14.12 10.38
C PRO A 16 10.09 -15.02 10.83
N ARG A 17 8.95 -14.44 11.23
CA ARG A 17 7.77 -15.24 11.61
C ARG A 17 7.14 -15.96 10.42
N ILE A 18 7.16 -15.34 9.23
CA ILE A 18 6.71 -16.00 7.99
C ILE A 18 7.66 -17.16 7.67
N GLN A 19 8.98 -16.94 7.77
CA GLN A 19 9.98 -17.99 7.57
C GLN A 19 9.76 -19.18 8.52
N GLU A 20 9.61 -18.90 9.82
CA GLU A 20 9.32 -19.90 10.84
C GLU A 20 8.03 -20.68 10.52
N PHE A 21 6.96 -19.97 10.13
CA PHE A 21 5.70 -20.61 9.74
C PHE A 21 5.89 -21.57 8.56
N LEU A 22 6.56 -21.12 7.50
CA LEU A 22 6.79 -21.93 6.29
C LEU A 22 7.64 -23.17 6.61
N LEU A 23 8.64 -23.03 7.48
CA LEU A 23 9.48 -24.15 7.90
C LEU A 23 8.69 -25.14 8.77
N LEU A 24 8.05 -24.68 9.84
CA LEU A 24 7.41 -25.56 10.82
C LEU A 24 6.15 -26.26 10.30
N TRP A 25 5.34 -25.57 9.49
CA TRP A 25 4.05 -26.10 9.07
C TRP A 25 4.08 -26.74 7.68
N LEU A 26 4.96 -26.27 6.80
CA LEU A 26 5.00 -26.72 5.41
C LEU A 26 6.33 -27.40 5.05
N ASN A 27 7.30 -27.43 5.97
CA ASN A 27 8.66 -27.93 5.73
C ASN A 27 9.34 -27.25 4.53
N ILE A 28 9.06 -25.95 4.35
CA ILE A 28 9.62 -25.12 3.27
C ILE A 28 10.63 -24.16 3.89
N GLU A 29 11.90 -24.34 3.54
CA GLU A 29 12.97 -23.44 3.97
C GLU A 29 13.15 -22.31 2.95
N LEU A 30 12.88 -21.08 3.37
CA LEU A 30 13.15 -19.87 2.58
C LEU A 30 13.95 -18.87 3.40
N SER A 31 14.81 -18.11 2.73
CA SER A 31 15.46 -16.96 3.36
C SER A 31 14.47 -15.81 3.54
N THR A 32 14.72 -14.93 4.51
CA THR A 32 13.97 -13.68 4.67
C THR A 32 14.10 -12.76 3.44
N GLY A 33 15.22 -12.84 2.71
CA GLY A 33 15.43 -12.14 1.44
C GLY A 33 14.47 -12.61 0.35
N THR A 34 14.28 -13.93 0.22
CA THR A 34 13.33 -14.52 -0.73
C THR A 34 11.89 -14.13 -0.38
N ILE A 35 11.52 -14.18 0.90
CA ILE A 35 10.21 -13.72 1.39
C ILE A 35 9.98 -12.24 1.04
N ASN A 36 10.99 -11.39 1.26
CA ASN A 36 10.90 -9.98 0.91
C ASN A 36 10.72 -9.75 -0.59
N GLN A 37 11.47 -10.50 -1.41
CA GLN A 37 11.33 -10.45 -2.87
C GLN A 37 9.93 -10.86 -3.33
N CYS A 38 9.35 -11.93 -2.76
CA CYS A 38 7.97 -12.34 -3.05
C CYS A 38 6.95 -11.25 -2.72
N ILE A 39 7.14 -10.50 -1.63
CA ILE A 39 6.26 -9.37 -1.29
C ILE A 39 6.38 -8.26 -2.35
N HIS A 40 7.61 -7.92 -2.76
CA HIS A 40 7.84 -6.92 -3.80
C HIS A 40 7.30 -7.34 -5.16
N GLU A 41 7.41 -8.62 -5.52
CA GLU A 41 6.81 -9.18 -6.74
C GLU A 41 5.29 -9.11 -6.71
N GLY A 42 4.68 -9.40 -5.55
CA GLY A 42 3.26 -9.18 -5.33
C GLY A 42 2.83 -7.73 -5.57
N GLY A 43 3.61 -6.77 -5.06
CA GLY A 43 3.39 -5.34 -5.31
C GLY A 43 3.46 -4.98 -6.80
N ARG A 44 4.53 -5.42 -7.50
CA ARG A 44 4.67 -5.17 -8.94
C ARG A 44 3.55 -5.79 -9.77
N ALA A 45 3.03 -6.94 -9.37
CA ALA A 45 1.94 -7.60 -10.08
C ALA A 45 0.61 -6.82 -10.01
N VAL A 46 0.40 -6.03 -8.94
CA VAL A 46 -0.81 -5.22 -8.78
C VAL A 46 -0.64 -3.75 -9.18
N ASP A 47 0.58 -3.32 -9.48
CA ASP A 47 0.92 -1.96 -9.93
C ASP A 47 0.03 -1.45 -11.08
N PRO A 48 -0.29 -2.23 -12.14
CA PRO A 48 -1.14 -1.74 -13.23
C PRO A 48 -2.57 -1.39 -12.81
N ILE A 49 -3.04 -1.87 -11.64
CA ILE A 49 -4.39 -1.64 -11.13
C ILE A 49 -4.51 -0.26 -10.48
N GLU A 50 -3.39 0.38 -10.10
CA GLU A 50 -3.39 1.69 -9.44
C GLU A 50 -4.18 2.74 -10.23
N ASN A 51 -3.93 2.85 -11.54
CA ASN A 51 -4.60 3.83 -12.40
C ASN A 51 -6.13 3.65 -12.40
N GLN A 52 -6.61 2.41 -12.35
CA GLN A 52 -8.04 2.11 -12.26
C GLN A 52 -8.59 2.57 -10.90
N MET A 53 -7.89 2.26 -9.81
CA MET A 53 -8.29 2.67 -8.46
C MET A 53 -8.31 4.19 -8.30
N VAL A 54 -7.35 4.91 -8.88
CA VAL A 54 -7.32 6.39 -8.89
C VAL A 54 -8.56 6.93 -9.60
N LYS A 55 -8.90 6.38 -10.76
CA LYS A 55 -10.10 6.79 -11.49
C LYS A 55 -11.38 6.52 -10.69
N GLU A 56 -11.53 5.33 -10.13
CA GLU A 56 -12.68 4.98 -9.29
C GLU A 56 -12.81 5.87 -8.05
N LEU A 57 -11.68 6.28 -7.47
CA LEU A 57 -11.64 7.21 -6.35
C LEU A 57 -12.09 8.62 -6.79
N LEU A 58 -11.62 9.13 -7.92
CA LEU A 58 -12.01 10.44 -8.46
C LEU A 58 -13.47 10.50 -8.91
N ASP A 59 -14.00 9.40 -9.44
CA ASP A 59 -15.41 9.27 -9.83
C ASP A 59 -16.34 9.07 -8.62
N SER A 60 -15.79 8.83 -7.43
CA SER A 60 -16.58 8.60 -6.22
C SER A 60 -17.21 9.89 -5.69
N LYS A 61 -18.47 9.81 -5.24
CA LYS A 61 -19.22 10.95 -4.67
C LYS A 61 -18.70 11.43 -3.31
N LEU A 62 -17.89 10.61 -2.63
CA LEU A 62 -17.44 10.88 -1.28
C LEU A 62 -15.97 10.47 -1.14
N LEU A 63 -15.11 11.48 -1.06
CA LEU A 63 -13.69 11.33 -0.80
C LEU A 63 -13.39 11.73 0.65
N HIS A 64 -12.88 10.78 1.43
CA HIS A 64 -12.23 11.05 2.71
C HIS A 64 -10.71 11.10 2.50
N ALA A 65 -10.07 12.15 2.99
CA ALA A 65 -8.62 12.31 2.93
C ALA A 65 -8.06 12.57 4.34
N ASP A 66 -7.01 11.85 4.72
CA ASP A 66 -6.28 12.04 5.98
C ASP A 66 -4.75 12.05 5.72
N GLU A 67 -4.01 12.84 6.50
CA GLU A 67 -2.55 12.91 6.45
C GLU A 67 -1.95 12.51 7.80
N THR A 68 -1.05 11.52 7.79
CA THR A 68 -0.31 11.09 8.99
C THR A 68 1.19 11.26 8.75
N THR A 69 1.89 11.87 9.72
CA THR A 69 3.36 12.01 9.66
C THR A 69 4.02 10.65 9.53
N TRP A 70 4.94 10.53 8.56
CA TRP A 70 5.65 9.29 8.26
C TRP A 70 7.15 9.56 8.13
N LEU A 71 7.99 8.90 8.93
CA LEU A 71 9.44 9.10 8.87
C LEU A 71 10.08 8.05 7.95
N ILE A 72 10.85 8.51 6.96
CA ILE A 72 11.70 7.65 6.13
C ILE A 72 13.15 8.05 6.38
N ALA A 73 13.92 7.15 6.99
CA ALA A 73 15.32 7.38 7.34
C ALA A 73 15.56 8.73 8.07
N GLY A 74 14.67 9.05 9.03
CA GLY A 74 14.74 10.28 9.83
C GLY A 74 14.27 11.56 9.13
N LYS A 75 13.87 11.49 7.85
CA LYS A 75 13.30 12.63 7.12
C LYS A 75 11.76 12.59 7.16
N PRO A 76 11.09 13.74 7.33
CA PRO A 76 9.64 13.81 7.38
C PRO A 76 9.01 13.65 5.99
N PHE A 77 8.10 12.68 5.89
CA PHE A 77 7.16 12.47 4.81
C PHE A 77 5.74 12.43 5.39
N TRP A 78 4.74 12.37 4.50
CA TRP A 78 3.34 12.26 4.86
C TRP A 78 2.76 11.03 4.16
N LEU A 79 2.12 10.17 4.95
CA LEU A 79 1.24 9.14 4.46
C LEU A 79 -0.14 9.76 4.27
N TRP A 80 -0.54 9.91 3.01
CA TRP A 80 -1.88 10.31 2.61
C TRP A 80 -2.75 9.06 2.46
N VAL A 81 -3.91 9.09 3.08
CA VAL A 81 -4.95 8.08 2.92
C VAL A 81 -6.12 8.72 2.21
N PHE A 82 -6.48 8.21 1.04
CA PHE A 82 -7.68 8.60 0.32
C PHE A 82 -8.64 7.43 0.30
N ALA A 83 -9.86 7.61 0.79
CA ALA A 83 -10.84 6.54 0.89
C ALA A 83 -12.19 6.97 0.31
N SER A 84 -12.78 6.07 -0.47
CA SER A 84 -14.18 6.06 -0.87
C SER A 84 -14.88 4.85 -0.25
N SER A 85 -16.14 4.59 -0.64
CA SER A 85 -16.87 3.40 -0.19
C SER A 85 -16.29 2.07 -0.68
N THR A 86 -15.47 2.08 -1.74
CA THR A 86 -14.98 0.87 -2.42
C THR A 86 -13.46 0.81 -2.55
N VAL A 87 -12.78 1.96 -2.52
CA VAL A 87 -11.34 2.06 -2.79
C VAL A 87 -10.66 2.84 -1.67
N THR A 88 -9.49 2.36 -1.27
CA THR A 88 -8.58 3.11 -0.39
C THR A 88 -7.19 3.15 -1.02
N LEU A 89 -6.69 4.36 -1.27
CA LEU A 89 -5.35 4.63 -1.78
C LEU A 89 -4.44 5.20 -0.69
N TYR A 90 -3.19 4.74 -0.70
CA TYR A 90 -2.15 5.19 0.21
C TYR A 90 -1.00 5.78 -0.59
N TYR A 91 -0.67 7.05 -0.35
CA TYR A 91 0.46 7.74 -0.98
C TYR A 91 1.45 8.22 0.07
N ILE A 92 2.71 7.81 -0.03
CA ILE A 92 3.78 8.34 0.83
C ILE A 92 4.57 9.36 0.02
N THR A 93 4.51 10.63 0.44
CA THR A 93 5.14 11.72 -0.30
C THR A 93 5.47 12.91 0.60
N LEU A 94 6.25 13.88 0.07
CA LEU A 94 6.34 15.22 0.66
C LEU A 94 4.96 15.87 0.69
N ARG A 95 4.71 16.68 1.73
CA ARG A 95 3.43 17.39 1.91
C ARG A 95 3.07 18.32 0.75
N SER A 96 4.08 18.91 0.11
CA SER A 96 3.93 19.87 -0.99
C SER A 96 3.79 19.22 -2.37
N ASN A 97 3.63 17.90 -2.46
CA ASN A 97 3.61 17.22 -3.76
C ASN A 97 2.39 17.63 -4.60
N GLU A 98 2.66 18.03 -5.84
CA GLU A 98 1.65 18.45 -6.81
C GLU A 98 0.63 17.35 -7.13
N LEU A 99 1.04 16.08 -7.14
CA LEU A 99 0.14 14.95 -7.42
C LEU A 99 -1.01 14.89 -6.40
N VAL A 100 -0.70 15.03 -5.11
CA VAL A 100 -1.69 15.06 -4.02
C VAL A 100 -2.60 16.29 -4.16
N ARG A 101 -2.02 17.44 -4.52
CA ARG A 101 -2.79 18.68 -4.75
C ARG A 101 -3.73 18.57 -5.94
N ASN A 102 -3.30 17.91 -7.01
CA ASN A 102 -4.10 17.67 -8.20
C ASN A 102 -5.25 16.71 -7.88
N LEU A 103 -4.98 15.59 -7.19
CA LEU A 103 -6.04 14.67 -6.73
C LEU A 103 -7.09 15.36 -5.85
N LEU A 104 -6.66 16.16 -4.88
CA LEU A 104 -7.56 16.94 -4.03
C LEU A 104 -8.29 18.06 -4.79
N GLY A 105 -7.65 18.63 -5.81
CA GLY A 105 -8.17 19.72 -6.63
C GLY A 105 -9.19 19.27 -7.69
N GLU A 106 -8.95 18.12 -8.32
CA GLU A 106 -9.86 17.50 -9.29
C GLU A 106 -11.16 17.07 -8.64
N TYR A 107 -11.10 16.48 -7.44
CA TYR A 107 -12.30 16.15 -6.67
C TYR A 107 -13.18 17.38 -6.40
N LYS A 108 -12.58 18.51 -6.01
CA LYS A 108 -13.32 19.77 -5.75
C LYS A 108 -14.02 20.38 -6.97
N ARG A 109 -13.67 19.97 -8.20
CA ARG A 109 -14.30 20.47 -9.44
C ARG A 109 -15.39 19.54 -9.97
N SER A 110 -15.46 18.30 -9.47
CA SER A 110 -16.40 17.26 -9.92
C SER A 110 -17.68 17.18 -9.07
N GLY A 111 -17.73 17.86 -7.92
CA GLY A 111 -18.91 18.04 -7.07
C GLY A 111 -19.49 19.44 -7.16
#